data_AF-A0A937AUA2-F1
#
_entry.id   AF-A0A937AUA2-F1
#
_cell.length_a   1.000
_cell.length_b   1.000
_cell.length_c   1.000
_cell.angle_alpha   90.00
_cell.angle_beta   90.00
_cell.angle_gamma   90.00
#
_symmetry.space_group_name_H-M   'P 1'
#
loop_
_entity.id
_entity.type
_entity.pdbx_description
1 polymer ?
#
loop_
_entity_poly.entity_id
_entity_poly.type
_entity_poly.pdbx_seq_one_letter_code
_entity_poly.pdbx_strand_id
1 'polypeptide(L)'
;MIAAGTHPTAAWTSARQTEAMRYDGMMQDLQMLAERNMLCGLHVHVEIPDPDRRVEIMRRATPFIPYFIALSTSSPFWNSRRTGLMGYRLAAYD
;
A
#
# COMPACT_ATOMS: atom_id res chain seq x y z
N MET A 1 9.96 -15.12 2.77
CA MET A 1 8.81 -14.17 2.65
C MET A 1 8.42 -13.69 4.02
N ILE A 2 8.03 -12.42 4.15
CA ILE A 2 7.52 -11.81 5.39
C ILE A 2 6.13 -11.26 5.09
N ALA A 3 5.16 -11.49 5.98
CA ALA A 3 3.82 -10.90 5.89
C ALA A 3 3.78 -9.59 6.68
N ALA A 4 4.12 -8.48 6.02
CA ALA A 4 4.14 -7.14 6.63
C ALA A 4 3.76 -6.08 5.59
N GLY A 5 3.11 -5.01 6.02
CA GLY A 5 2.71 -3.89 5.15
C GLY A 5 3.87 -3.01 4.68
N THR A 6 5.00 -3.06 5.40
CA THR A 6 6.27 -2.42 5.05
C THR A 6 7.39 -3.42 5.31
N HIS A 7 8.46 -3.36 4.52
CA HIS A 7 9.65 -4.14 4.86
C HIS A 7 10.29 -3.55 6.13
N PRO A 8 10.50 -4.35 7.21
CA PRO A 8 10.85 -3.81 8.52
C PRO A 8 12.23 -3.13 8.57
N THR A 9 13.16 -3.59 7.73
CA THR A 9 14.57 -3.14 7.76
C THR A 9 15.08 -2.56 6.44
N ALA A 10 14.24 -2.49 5.40
CA ALA A 10 14.72 -2.01 4.10
C ALA A 10 14.89 -0.49 4.18
N ALA A 11 15.99 0.00 3.61
CA ALA A 11 16.16 1.42 3.36
C ALA A 11 15.85 1.68 1.88
N TRP A 12 14.87 2.55 1.62
CA TRP A 12 14.42 2.86 0.26
C TRP A 12 15.55 3.40 -0.62
N THR A 13 16.49 4.14 -0.03
CA THR A 13 17.69 4.65 -0.71
C THR A 13 18.63 3.56 -1.22
N SER A 14 18.49 2.34 -0.70
CA SER A 14 19.28 1.16 -1.10
C SER A 14 18.44 0.12 -1.87
N ALA A 15 17.14 0.37 -2.04
CA ALA A 15 16.25 -0.55 -2.72
C ALA A 15 16.58 -0.56 -4.22
N ARG A 16 16.78 -1.76 -4.78
CA ARG A 16 16.91 -1.92 -6.22
C ARG A 16 15.53 -1.88 -6.85
N GLN A 17 15.34 -0.95 -7.76
CA GLN A 17 14.14 -0.89 -8.57
C GLN A 17 14.07 -2.09 -9.50
N THR A 18 12.85 -2.52 -9.83
CA THR A 18 12.65 -3.55 -10.84
C THR A 18 12.91 -2.93 -12.21
N GLU A 19 13.86 -3.49 -12.96
CA GLU A 19 14.19 -3.07 -14.32
C GLU A 19 13.05 -3.48 -15.26
N ALA A 20 12.05 -2.61 -15.43
CA ALA A 20 10.94 -2.82 -16.35
C ALA A 20 10.39 -1.49 -16.88
N MET A 21 10.35 -1.35 -18.22
CA MET A 21 9.92 -0.14 -18.94
C MET A 21 8.54 0.38 -18.52
N ARG A 22 7.66 -0.49 -17.99
CA ARG A 22 6.34 -0.10 -17.49
C ARG A 22 6.41 0.87 -16.30
N TYR A 23 7.47 0.85 -15.51
CA TYR A 23 7.60 1.69 -14.32
C TYR A 23 8.27 3.04 -14.60
N ASP A 24 8.96 3.21 -15.74
CA ASP A 24 9.75 4.41 -16.04
C ASP A 24 8.91 5.70 -16.01
N GLY A 25 7.69 5.66 -16.58
CA GLY A 25 6.77 6.80 -16.52
C GLY A 25 6.33 7.15 -15.10
N MET A 26 6.01 6.13 -14.29
CA MET A 26 5.66 6.33 -12.87
C MET A 26 6.83 6.92 -12.08
N MET A 27 8.04 6.43 -12.32
CA MET A 27 9.26 6.95 -11.68
C MET A 27 9.50 8.40 -12.08
N GLN A 28 9.30 8.74 -13.35
CA GLN A 28 9.45 10.11 -13.85
C GLN A 28 8.40 11.06 -13.25
N ASP A 29 7.15 10.62 -13.10
CA ASP A 29 6.08 11.49 -12.62
C ASP A 29 6.12 11.66 -11.09
N LEU A 30 6.37 10.57 -10.36
CA LEU A 30 6.28 10.55 -8.89
C LEU A 30 7.64 10.74 -8.18
N GLN A 31 8.75 10.58 -8.91
CA GLN A 31 10.11 10.80 -8.41
C GLN A 31 10.32 10.07 -7.05
N MET A 32 10.71 10.81 -6.01
CA MET A 32 10.97 10.27 -4.67
C MET A 32 9.78 9.47 -4.08
N LEU A 33 8.53 9.77 -4.47
CA LEU A 33 7.36 9.02 -4.00
C LEU A 33 7.35 7.59 -4.56
N ALA A 34 7.75 7.41 -5.83
CA ALA A 34 7.87 6.08 -6.41
C ALA A 34 9.10 5.32 -5.85
N GLU A 35 10.21 6.01 -5.60
CA GLU A 35 11.41 5.41 -4.99
C GLU A 35 11.15 4.87 -3.57
N ARG A 36 10.28 5.55 -2.82
CA ARG A 36 9.88 5.16 -1.46
C ARG A 36 8.81 4.08 -1.43
N ASN A 37 8.31 3.61 -2.57
CA ASN A 37 7.18 2.68 -2.64
C ASN A 37 7.58 1.24 -2.32
N MET A 38 7.85 0.95 -1.05
CA MET A 38 8.20 -0.38 -0.53
C MET A 38 7.07 -1.00 0.30
N LEU A 39 5.84 -0.82 -0.17
CA LEU A 39 4.65 -1.26 0.55
C LEU A 39 4.15 -2.60 0.02
N CYS A 40 3.55 -3.37 0.91
CA CYS A 40 2.85 -4.60 0.55
C CYS A 40 1.39 -4.51 0.97
N GLY A 41 0.54 -5.19 0.21
CA GLY A 41 -0.90 -5.23 0.44
C GLY A 41 -1.52 -6.53 -0.03
N LEU A 42 -2.66 -6.86 0.57
CA LEU A 42 -3.55 -7.91 0.10
C LEU A 42 -4.69 -7.25 -0.67
N HIS A 43 -4.85 -7.60 -1.94
CA HIS A 43 -5.95 -7.12 -2.77
C HIS A 43 -6.95 -8.26 -2.99
N VAL A 44 -8.22 -7.99 -2.71
CA VAL A 44 -9.33 -8.91 -2.98
C VAL A 44 -10.17 -8.31 -4.10
N HIS A 45 -10.24 -9.00 -5.23
CA HIS A 45 -10.99 -8.57 -6.39
C HIS A 45 -12.34 -9.31 -6.44
N VAL A 46 -13.44 -8.55 -6.53
CA VAL A 46 -14.81 -9.08 -6.61
C VAL A 46 -15.51 -8.43 -7.78
N GLU A 47 -16.09 -9.25 -8.66
CA GLU A 47 -16.86 -8.79 -9.81
C GLU A 47 -18.36 -8.77 -9.51
N ILE A 48 -19.03 -7.67 -9.88
CA ILE A 48 -20.48 -7.52 -9.82
C ILE A 48 -20.97 -7.22 -11.23
N PRO A 49 -21.71 -8.12 -11.91
CA PRO A 49 -22.05 -7.95 -13.33
C PRO A 49 -22.83 -6.66 -13.64
N ASP A 50 -23.77 -6.29 -12.77
CA ASP A 50 -24.58 -5.08 -12.91
C ASP A 50 -23.78 -3.81 -12.52
N PRO A 51 -23.58 -2.86 -13.45
CA PRO A 51 -22.86 -1.61 -13.20
C PRO A 51 -23.47 -0.75 -12.08
N ASP A 52 -24.80 -0.64 -12.01
CA ASP A 52 -25.48 0.21 -11.03
C ASP A 52 -25.35 -0.41 -9.64
N ARG A 53 -25.50 -1.74 -9.57
CA ARG A 53 -25.29 -2.50 -8.34
C ARG A 53 -23.85 -2.40 -7.84
N ARG A 54 -22.87 -2.35 -8.75
CA ARG A 54 -21.45 -2.17 -8.41
C ARG A 54 -21.23 -0.86 -7.68
N VAL A 55 -21.79 0.24 -8.16
CA VAL A 55 -21.68 1.57 -7.52
C VAL A 55 -22.37 1.59 -6.15
N GLU A 56 -23.55 0.98 -6.04
CA GLU A 56 -24.28 0.86 -4.77
C GLU A 56 -23.46 0.08 -3.73
N ILE A 57 -22.87 -1.05 -4.12
CA ILE A 57 -22.03 -1.87 -3.23
C ILE A 57 -20.78 -1.11 -2.81
N MET A 58 -20.08 -0.45 -3.74
CA MET A 58 -18.90 0.36 -3.41
C MET A 58 -19.25 1.44 -2.37
N ARG A 59 -20.36 2.16 -2.56
CA ARG A 59 -20.85 3.16 -1.60
C ARG A 59 -21.12 2.56 -0.21
N ARG A 60 -21.73 1.37 -0.16
CA ARG A 60 -22.04 0.67 1.10
C ARG A 60 -20.81 0.09 1.78
N ALA A 61 -19.78 -0.26 1.03
CA ALA A 61 -18.52 -0.80 1.56
C ALA A 61 -17.63 0.30 2.17
N THR A 62 -17.65 1.52 1.62
CA THR A 62 -16.78 2.63 2.06
C THR A 62 -16.76 2.87 3.58
N PRO A 63 -17.89 2.89 4.30
CA PRO A 63 -17.89 3.07 5.76
C PRO A 63 -17.14 1.97 6.53
N PHE A 64 -16.94 0.80 5.93
CA PHE A 64 -16.26 -0.32 6.58
C PHE A 64 -14.73 -0.33 6.37
N ILE A 65 -14.22 0.47 5.43
CA ILE A 65 -12.79 0.53 5.11
C ILE A 65 -11.90 0.82 6.35
N PRO A 66 -12.26 1.74 7.26
CA PRO A 66 -11.44 1.99 8.46
C PRO A 66 -11.28 0.75 9.36
N TYR A 67 -12.30 -0.11 9.46
CA TYR A 67 -12.20 -1.35 10.26
C TYR A 67 -11.25 -2.35 9.62
N PHE A 68 -11.30 -2.52 8.30
CA PHE A 68 -10.35 -3.40 7.59
C PHE A 68 -8.92 -2.87 7.68
N ILE A 69 -8.73 -1.56 7.64
CA ILE A 69 -7.44 -0.92 7.88
C ILE A 69 -6.93 -1.24 9.29
N ALA A 70 -7.75 -1.05 10.31
CA ALA A 70 -7.37 -1.30 11.70
C ALA A 70 -7.01 -2.77 11.95
N LEU A 71 -7.79 -3.70 11.39
CA LEU A 71 -7.51 -5.15 11.51
C LEU A 71 -6.28 -5.60 10.73
N SER A 72 -5.91 -4.90 9.65
CA SER A 72 -4.79 -5.27 8.78
C SER A 72 -3.46 -4.58 9.14
N THR A 73 -3.38 -3.89 10.27
CA THR A 73 -2.14 -3.21 10.69
C THR A 73 -0.99 -4.19 10.84
N SER A 74 0.05 -4.02 10.03
CA SER A 74 1.19 -4.93 9.95
C SER A 74 2.49 -4.20 9.54
N SER A 75 2.59 -2.90 9.85
CA SER A 75 3.74 -2.06 9.46
C SER A 75 4.20 -1.14 10.60
N PRO A 76 4.69 -1.69 11.73
CA PRO A 76 5.15 -0.87 12.85
C PRO A 76 6.58 -0.31 12.68
N PHE A 77 7.28 -0.70 11.61
CA PHE A 77 8.66 -0.30 11.33
C PHE A 77 8.81 0.34 9.94
N TRP A 78 9.75 1.29 9.85
CA TRP A 78 10.19 1.92 8.60
C TRP A 78 11.68 2.25 8.70
N ASN A 79 12.48 1.91 7.69
CA ASN A 79 13.94 2.09 7.70
C ASN A 79 14.59 1.59 9.01
N SER A 80 14.20 0.39 9.48
CA SER A 80 14.69 -0.21 10.73
C SER A 80 14.33 0.54 12.02
N ARG A 81 13.37 1.47 11.99
CA ARG A 81 12.95 2.25 13.17
C ARG A 81 11.47 2.03 13.47
N ARG A 82 11.12 1.95 14.77
CA ARG A 82 9.72 1.97 15.21
C ARG A 82 9.11 3.31 14.85
N THR A 83 7.93 3.28 14.24
CA THR A 83 7.25 4.48 13.74
C THR A 83 6.31 5.10 14.78
N GLY A 84 5.95 4.35 15.83
CA GLY A 84 4.91 4.72 16.78
C GLY A 84 3.49 4.35 16.32
N LEU A 85 3.33 3.91 15.07
CA LEU A 85 2.07 3.43 14.51
C LEU A 85 2.07 1.90 14.42
N MET A 86 0.89 1.27 14.48
CA MET A 86 0.75 -0.16 14.15
C MET A 86 0.69 -0.38 12.62
N GLY A 87 0.21 0.63 11.88
CA GLY A 87 0.03 0.59 10.43
C GLY A 87 0.64 1.81 9.73
N TYR A 88 1.97 1.89 9.63
CA TYR A 88 2.67 3.00 8.98
C TYR A 88 2.41 3.11 7.47
N ARG A 89 2.04 2.00 6.80
CA ARG A 89 1.84 1.97 5.33
C ARG A 89 0.88 3.05 4.79
N LEU A 90 -0.06 3.53 5.59
CA LEU A 90 -0.96 4.61 5.19
C LEU A 90 -0.26 5.97 5.21
N ALA A 91 0.47 6.25 6.30
CA ALA A 91 1.26 7.47 6.46
C ALA A 91 2.49 7.54 5.54
N ALA A 92 2.85 6.43 4.88
CA ALA A 92 3.92 6.43 3.89
C ALA A 92 3.55 7.18 2.59
N TYR A 93 2.25 7.40 2.35
CA TYR A 93 1.72 8.16 1.21
C TYR A 93 1.22 9.57 1.57
N ASP A 94 1.19 9.92 2.86
CA ASP A 94 0.90 11.29 3.33
C ASP A 94 2.14 12.19 3.18
#